data_AF-A0AAU6QSP5-F1
#
_entry.id   AF-A0AAU6QSP5-F1
#
_cell.length_a   1.000
_cell.length_b   1.000
_cell.length_c   1.000
_cell.angle_alpha   90.00
_cell.angle_beta   90.00
_cell.angle_gamma   90.00
#
_symmetry.space_group_name_H-M   'P 1'
#
loop_
_entity.id
_entity.type
_entity.pdbx_description
1 polymer ?
#
loop_
_entity_poly.entity_id
_entity_poly.type
_entity_poly.pdbx_seq_one_letter_code
_entity_poly.pdbx_strand_id
1 'polypeptide(L)'
;MFDSHVVCVRLNVRPFDIESSHSHTATPKDRNGSRAADRGLARFGLRMPLACGSDRPGAVIGLMVLDWRQSEAPNFEHSDMIVKFILEIIDANTACPAKSFAIELPDPSVVSSLLEDEEFDAHCVYELDAHDTARISAHFGFSVGESASAILRPRHWLDDLPYQVHTNRELALMLDGVKPFAAFAAEYPSLTDDSVIPERLFDRYVAAGRFVKREYVGTKVLKGYRTRRVLYARPDEAWRIDAYILLWHTGEVTGWNEALERMEGFLLGYEEWQTDAYILAVKARMGGQ
;
A
#
# COMPACT_ATOMS: atom_id res chain seq x y z
N MET A 1 20.62 -11.43 -6.90
CA MET A 1 19.72 -11.78 -5.78
C MET A 1 18.49 -10.93 -5.99
N PHE A 2 17.32 -11.53 -6.24
CA PHE A 2 16.11 -10.77 -6.53
C PHE A 2 15.43 -10.42 -5.19
N ASP A 3 15.41 -9.13 -4.83
CA ASP A 3 14.46 -8.61 -3.84
C ASP A 3 13.14 -8.40 -4.60
N SER A 4 12.17 -9.29 -4.37
CA SER A 4 10.83 -9.17 -4.94
C SER A 4 10.11 -7.99 -4.28
N HIS A 5 10.31 -6.79 -4.84
CA HIS A 5 9.69 -5.55 -4.37
C HIS A 5 8.18 -5.54 -4.61
N VAL A 6 7.44 -6.26 -3.76
CA VAL A 6 6.02 -6.06 -3.55
C VAL A 6 5.85 -4.66 -2.94
N VAL A 7 5.59 -3.67 -3.79
CA VAL A 7 5.29 -2.30 -3.35
C VAL A 7 3.87 -2.29 -2.77
N CYS A 8 3.76 -2.69 -1.51
CA CYS A 8 2.54 -2.49 -0.73
C CYS A 8 2.33 -0.99 -0.53
N VAL A 9 1.40 -0.41 -1.30
CA VAL A 9 0.94 0.96 -1.06
C VAL A 9 0.07 0.93 0.20
N ARG A 10 0.29 1.89 1.10
CA ARG A 10 -0.51 2.01 2.32
C ARG A 10 -1.94 2.41 1.94
N LEU A 11 -2.91 1.54 2.22
CA LEU A 11 -4.33 1.87 2.19
C LEU A 11 -4.82 1.99 3.63
N ASN A 12 -4.71 3.17 4.22
CA ASN A 12 -5.09 3.46 5.60
C ASN A 12 -6.60 3.73 5.71
N VAL A 13 -7.40 2.77 5.20
CA VAL A 13 -8.86 2.87 5.09
C VAL A 13 -9.48 3.08 6.47
N ARG A 14 -9.78 4.34 6.80
CA ARG A 14 -10.51 4.70 8.02
C ARG A 14 -11.88 4.00 7.98
N PRO A 15 -12.37 3.45 9.10
CA PRO A 15 -13.69 2.85 9.15
C PRO A 15 -14.75 3.92 8.84
N PHE A 16 -15.60 3.65 7.85
CA PHE A 16 -16.81 4.43 7.64
C PHE A 16 -17.84 4.04 8.72
N ASP A 17 -18.28 5.01 9.53
CA ASP A 17 -19.34 4.81 10.51
C ASP A 17 -20.70 4.67 9.80
N ILE A 18 -21.10 3.42 9.56
CA ILE A 18 -22.45 3.10 9.08
C ILE A 18 -23.39 3.11 10.28
N GLU A 19 -24.02 4.26 10.56
CA GLU A 19 -25.08 4.38 11.56
C GLU A 19 -26.29 3.50 11.18
N SER A 20 -26.33 2.30 11.75
CA SER A 20 -27.42 1.34 11.53
C SER A 20 -28.72 1.78 12.22
N SER A 21 -29.52 2.58 11.50
CA SER A 21 -30.79 3.17 11.94
C SER A 21 -31.92 2.15 12.14
N HIS A 22 -31.75 1.25 13.11
CA HIS A 22 -32.78 0.31 13.54
C HIS A 22 -33.86 1.03 14.36
N SER A 23 -35.02 1.21 13.74
CA SER A 23 -36.23 1.62 14.47
C SER A 23 -36.69 0.51 15.40
N HIS A 24 -37.01 0.85 16.65
CA HIS A 24 -37.60 -0.04 17.64
C HIS A 24 -38.86 0.57 18.22
N THR A 25 -39.94 -0.21 18.19
CA THR A 25 -41.24 0.15 18.74
C THR A 25 -41.26 -0.04 20.25
N ALA A 26 -41.51 1.04 21.00
CA ALA A 26 -41.73 0.97 22.45
C ALA A 26 -43.17 0.49 22.73
N THR A 27 -43.43 -0.34 23.74
CA THR A 27 -43.65 0.06 25.16
C THR A 27 -44.22 -1.17 25.93
N PRO A 28 -44.45 -1.12 27.26
CA PRO A 28 -43.66 -0.49 28.33
C PRO A 28 -43.43 -1.43 29.55
N LYS A 29 -42.51 -1.07 30.48
CA LYS A 29 -42.74 -1.27 31.93
C LYS A 29 -41.80 -0.47 32.85
N ASP A 30 -42.41 0.51 33.54
CA ASP A 30 -42.23 0.89 34.95
C ASP A 30 -40.86 0.83 35.68
N ARG A 31 -40.44 2.04 36.10
CA ARG A 31 -39.93 2.45 37.44
C ARG A 31 -38.42 2.67 37.68
N ASN A 32 -38.16 3.87 38.20
CA ASN A 32 -37.16 4.29 39.20
C ASN A 32 -35.70 3.79 39.06
N GLY A 33 -34.66 4.62 38.90
CA GLY A 33 -34.58 6.08 38.79
C GLY A 33 -33.71 6.73 39.87
N SER A 34 -32.70 7.52 39.46
CA SER A 34 -31.98 8.47 40.30
C SER A 34 -31.32 9.57 39.44
N ARG A 35 -30.98 10.70 40.05
CA ARG A 35 -30.20 11.81 39.47
C ARG A 35 -28.71 11.64 39.81
N ALA A 36 -27.80 12.16 38.98
CA ALA A 36 -27.00 13.36 39.30
C ALA A 36 -25.85 13.63 38.31
N ALA A 37 -25.40 14.90 38.30
CA ALA A 37 -24.04 15.34 38.02
C ALA A 37 -23.45 15.06 36.62
N ASP A 38 -23.97 15.81 35.65
CA ASP A 38 -23.13 16.60 34.73
C ASP A 38 -21.79 17.06 35.35
N ARG A 39 -20.69 16.89 34.59
CA ARG A 39 -19.45 17.68 34.66
C ARG A 39 -18.62 17.47 33.40
N GLY A 40 -18.64 18.43 32.48
CA GLY A 40 -17.71 18.48 31.36
C GLY A 40 -16.25 18.65 31.80
N LEU A 41 -15.31 18.09 31.01
CA LEU A 41 -13.87 18.25 31.22
C LEU A 41 -13.16 18.43 29.88
N ALA A 42 -13.00 19.69 29.46
CA ALA A 42 -12.13 20.02 28.34
C ALA A 42 -10.67 19.70 28.70
N ARG A 43 -9.90 19.19 27.72
CA ARG A 43 -8.44 19.15 27.79
C ARG A 43 -7.85 19.69 26.50
N PHE A 44 -7.22 20.85 26.60
CA PHE A 44 -6.16 21.25 25.67
C PHE A 44 -5.04 20.20 25.69
N GLY A 45 -4.43 19.95 24.54
CA GLY A 45 -3.33 18.99 24.43
C GLY A 45 -1.98 19.57 24.84
N LEU A 46 -0.96 18.71 24.83
CA LEU A 46 0.46 19.09 24.75
C LEU A 46 1.25 17.88 24.20
N ARG A 47 1.96 18.04 23.08
CA ARG A 47 3.01 17.11 22.63
C ARG A 47 4.23 17.30 23.54
N MET A 48 4.83 16.23 24.04
CA MET A 48 6.19 16.19 24.57
C MET A 48 6.83 14.82 24.24
N PRO A 49 8.10 14.76 23.80
CA PRO A 49 8.75 13.50 23.42
C PRO A 49 9.32 12.76 24.64
N LEU A 50 9.41 11.44 24.55
CA LEU A 50 10.14 10.61 25.51
C LEU A 50 11.55 10.32 24.99
N ALA A 51 12.57 10.84 25.68
CA ALA A 51 13.96 10.44 25.48
C ALA A 51 14.26 9.16 26.28
N CYS A 52 15.09 8.28 25.73
CA CYS A 52 15.60 7.06 26.39
C CYS A 52 17.12 7.16 26.54
N GLY A 53 17.72 6.53 27.57
CA GLY A 53 19.17 6.58 27.78
C GLY A 53 19.68 5.63 28.87
N SER A 54 20.98 5.29 28.79
CA SER A 54 21.72 4.27 29.58
C SER A 54 21.22 2.82 29.38
N ASP A 55 22.00 1.74 29.45
CA ASP A 55 23.46 1.46 29.51
C ASP A 55 23.66 -0.09 29.42
N ARG A 56 24.80 -0.75 29.16
CA ARG A 56 26.12 -0.56 28.48
C ARG A 56 26.81 -1.97 28.55
N PRO A 57 28.00 -2.29 27.96
CA PRO A 57 28.76 -1.73 26.83
C PRO A 57 29.25 -2.82 25.81
N GLY A 58 29.98 -2.41 24.76
CA GLY A 58 31.25 -3.10 24.42
C GLY A 58 31.39 -3.95 23.13
N ALA A 59 31.59 -3.30 21.99
CA ALA A 59 32.51 -3.78 20.92
C ALA A 59 32.98 -2.55 20.10
N VAL A 60 34.26 -2.50 19.70
CA VAL A 60 34.85 -1.33 19.01
C VAL A 60 35.41 -1.74 17.64
N ILE A 61 34.87 -1.14 16.58
CA ILE A 61 35.51 -0.99 15.27
C ILE A 61 35.34 0.48 14.86
N GLY A 62 36.38 1.09 14.30
CA GLY A 62 36.52 2.55 14.25
C GLY A 62 35.58 3.27 13.27
N LEU A 63 35.01 4.38 13.73
CA LEU A 63 34.35 5.36 12.86
C LEU A 63 35.40 6.30 12.27
N MET A 64 35.40 6.48 10.95
CA MET A 64 36.25 7.47 10.29
C MET A 64 35.57 8.83 10.36
N VAL A 65 36.08 9.76 11.19
CA VAL A 65 35.56 11.12 11.28
C VAL A 65 36.04 11.93 10.08
N LEU A 66 35.11 12.31 9.20
CA LEU A 66 35.34 13.33 8.17
C LEU A 66 34.68 14.64 8.62
N ASP A 67 35.51 15.64 8.87
CA ASP A 67 35.11 17.01 9.22
C ASP A 67 34.54 17.73 7.99
N TRP A 68 33.21 17.76 7.86
CA TRP A 68 32.55 18.49 6.76
C TRP A 68 32.39 19.97 7.10
N ARG A 69 33.52 20.68 7.14
CA ARG A 69 33.55 22.14 7.18
C ARG A 69 33.22 22.72 5.81
N GLN A 70 32.21 23.60 5.81
CA GLN A 70 31.82 24.56 4.76
C GLN A 70 32.73 24.58 3.51
N SER A 71 32.37 23.79 2.51
CA SER A 71 32.62 24.13 1.11
C SER A 71 31.42 24.92 0.59
N GLU A 72 31.68 25.98 -0.18
CA GLU A 72 30.63 26.75 -0.85
C GLU A 72 29.99 25.87 -1.92
N ALA A 73 28.67 25.68 -1.86
CA ALA A 73 27.95 24.88 -2.84
C ALA A 73 28.04 25.60 -4.21
N PRO A 74 28.47 24.93 -5.29
CA PRO A 74 28.38 25.51 -6.62
C PRO A 74 26.89 25.73 -6.94
N ASN A 75 26.58 26.83 -7.63
CA ASN A 75 25.24 27.06 -8.15
C ASN A 75 24.87 25.94 -9.14
N PHE A 76 24.12 24.94 -8.66
CA PHE A 76 23.40 24.04 -9.53
C PHE A 76 22.30 24.84 -10.22
N GLU A 77 22.51 25.13 -11.50
CA GLU A 77 21.42 25.45 -12.42
C GLU A 77 20.35 24.37 -12.23
N HIS A 78 19.09 24.78 -12.03
CA HIS A 78 18.00 23.83 -11.83
C HIS A 78 17.81 23.07 -13.14
N SER A 79 18.30 21.83 -13.17
CA SER A 79 17.89 20.86 -14.18
C SER A 79 16.38 20.70 -14.06
N ASP A 80 15.66 20.84 -15.18
CA ASP A 80 14.21 20.63 -15.28
C ASP A 80 13.85 19.14 -15.01
N MET A 81 14.00 18.70 -13.77
CA MET A 81 13.62 17.39 -13.29
C MET A 81 12.10 17.32 -13.17
N ILE A 82 11.45 17.04 -14.30
CA ILE A 82 10.01 16.78 -14.37
C ILE A 82 9.64 15.70 -13.35
N VAL A 83 8.99 16.11 -12.27
CA VAL A 83 8.44 15.24 -11.23
C VAL A 83 7.18 14.58 -11.77
N LYS A 84 7.01 13.29 -11.48
CA LYS A 84 5.93 12.48 -12.02
C LYS A 84 5.14 11.80 -10.91
N PHE A 85 3.83 12.00 -10.93
CA PHE A 85 2.88 11.41 -9.98
C PHE A 85 1.81 10.61 -10.71
N ILE A 86 1.15 9.71 -9.98
CA ILE A 86 -0.11 9.09 -10.39
C ILE A 86 -1.18 9.51 -9.37
N LEU A 87 -2.29 10.05 -9.87
CA LEU A 87 -3.53 10.23 -9.12
C LEU A 87 -4.42 9.00 -9.33
N GLU A 88 -4.66 8.22 -8.29
CA GLU A 88 -5.47 7.00 -8.29
C GLU A 88 -6.82 7.26 -7.62
N ILE A 89 -7.91 7.25 -8.39
CA ILE A 89 -9.26 7.41 -7.85
C ILE A 89 -9.73 6.08 -7.28
N ILE A 90 -10.16 6.07 -6.02
CA ILE A 90 -10.46 4.83 -5.27
C ILE A 90 -11.95 4.52 -5.35
N ASP A 91 -12.31 3.28 -5.68
CA ASP A 91 -13.69 2.80 -5.54
C ASP A 91 -14.02 2.55 -4.06
N ALA A 92 -15.06 3.21 -3.55
CA ALA A 92 -15.51 3.08 -2.17
C ALA A 92 -15.97 1.67 -1.79
N ASN A 93 -16.33 0.81 -2.75
CA ASN A 93 -16.80 -0.56 -2.45
C ASN A 93 -15.66 -1.54 -2.20
N THR A 94 -14.57 -1.43 -2.95
CA THR A 94 -13.40 -2.35 -2.94
C THR A 94 -12.15 -1.76 -2.32
N ALA A 95 -12.07 -0.44 -2.16
CA ALA A 95 -10.87 0.35 -1.88
C ALA A 95 -9.72 0.16 -2.90
N CYS A 96 -10.02 -0.33 -4.11
CA CYS A 96 -9.06 -0.45 -5.20
C CYS A 96 -9.03 0.82 -6.08
N PRO A 97 -7.89 1.15 -6.72
CA PRO A 97 -7.83 2.12 -7.80
C PRO A 97 -8.75 1.76 -8.98
N ALA A 98 -9.79 2.55 -9.19
CA ALA A 98 -10.76 2.41 -10.28
C ALA A 98 -10.40 3.26 -11.51
N LYS A 99 -9.65 4.35 -11.33
CA LYS A 99 -9.03 5.14 -12.41
C LYS A 99 -7.64 5.59 -11.98
N SER A 100 -6.75 5.81 -12.94
CA SER A 100 -5.40 6.33 -12.70
C SER A 100 -5.08 7.40 -13.74
N PHE A 101 -4.58 8.55 -13.30
CA PHE A 101 -4.17 9.66 -14.15
C PHE A 101 -2.71 9.99 -13.89
N ALA A 102 -1.90 10.11 -14.95
CA ALA A 102 -0.52 10.57 -14.83
C ALA A 102 -0.47 12.10 -14.76
N ILE A 103 0.32 12.62 -13.82
CA ILE A 103 0.63 14.04 -13.68
C ILE A 103 2.15 14.19 -13.87
N GLU A 104 2.56 15.11 -14.75
CA GLU A 104 3.97 15.45 -14.97
C GLU A 104 4.15 16.96 -14.82
N LEU A 105 5.06 17.39 -13.95
CA LEU A 105 5.22 18.78 -13.52
C LEU A 105 6.71 19.16 -13.46
N PRO A 106 7.14 20.34 -13.93
CA PRO A 106 8.50 20.82 -13.73
C PRO A 106 8.76 21.26 -12.27
N ASP A 107 7.71 21.60 -11.52
CA ASP A 107 7.79 22.07 -10.14
C ASP A 107 6.74 21.35 -9.26
N PRO A 108 7.16 20.61 -8.20
CA PRO A 108 6.24 19.98 -7.26
C PRO A 108 5.52 20.99 -6.32
N SER A 109 5.94 22.26 -6.23
CA SER A 109 5.29 23.28 -5.39
C SER A 109 3.82 23.51 -5.77
N VAL A 110 3.47 23.23 -7.03
CA VAL A 110 2.09 23.24 -7.54
C VAL A 110 1.21 22.26 -6.76
N VAL A 111 1.74 21.07 -6.39
CA VAL A 111 1.00 20.07 -5.61
C VAL A 111 0.84 20.52 -4.17
N SER A 112 1.91 20.97 -3.51
CA SER A 112 1.87 21.59 -2.18
C SER A 112 0.80 22.69 -2.09
N SER A 113 0.77 23.59 -3.09
CA SER A 113 -0.22 24.68 -3.21
C SER A 113 -1.66 24.21 -3.47
N LEU A 114 -1.85 23.02 -4.04
CA LEU A 114 -3.16 22.40 -4.26
C LEU A 114 -3.64 21.57 -3.07
N LEU A 115 -2.75 21.18 -2.16
CA LEU A 115 -3.05 20.46 -0.92
C LEU A 115 -3.07 21.36 0.32
N GLU A 116 -2.57 22.60 0.23
CA GLU A 116 -2.31 23.48 1.38
C GLU A 116 -1.36 22.84 2.43
N ASP A 117 -0.45 22.00 1.94
CA ASP A 117 0.55 21.28 2.75
C ASP A 117 1.95 21.88 2.55
N GLU A 118 2.43 22.61 3.55
CA GLU A 118 3.80 23.16 3.61
C GLU A 118 4.86 22.09 3.94
N GLU A 119 4.47 20.91 4.45
CA GLU A 119 5.35 19.76 4.71
C GLU A 119 5.35 18.73 3.56
N PHE A 120 4.83 19.10 2.37
CA PHE A 120 4.70 18.22 1.21
C PHE A 120 6.05 17.66 0.69
N ASP A 121 6.15 16.34 0.62
CA ASP A 121 7.27 15.58 0.05
C ASP A 121 6.82 14.88 -1.24
N ALA A 122 7.49 15.21 -2.36
CA ALA A 122 7.25 14.61 -3.67
C ALA A 122 7.55 13.09 -3.75
N HIS A 123 8.14 12.51 -2.71
CA HIS A 123 8.40 11.07 -2.58
C HIS A 123 7.39 10.33 -1.69
N CYS A 124 6.46 11.05 -1.05
CA CYS A 124 5.45 10.47 -0.16
C CYS A 124 4.12 10.17 -0.87
N VAL A 125 3.28 9.36 -0.21
CA VAL A 125 1.94 8.94 -0.68
C VAL A 125 0.87 9.63 0.16
N TYR A 126 -0.07 10.28 -0.50
CA TYR A 126 -1.10 11.13 0.10
C TYR A 126 -2.49 10.54 -0.16
N GLU A 127 -3.25 10.32 0.91
CA GLU A 127 -4.68 10.01 0.84
C GLU A 127 -5.44 11.33 0.74
N LEU A 128 -6.19 11.52 -0.35
CA LEU A 128 -6.92 12.73 -0.66
C LEU A 128 -8.40 12.57 -0.35
N ASP A 129 -8.98 13.56 0.33
CA ASP A 129 -10.41 13.65 0.53
C ASP A 129 -11.13 14.17 -0.73
N ALA A 130 -12.45 14.37 -0.63
CA ALA A 130 -13.27 14.86 -1.72
C ALA A 130 -12.93 16.29 -2.18
N HIS A 131 -12.43 17.15 -1.29
CA HIS A 131 -12.08 18.53 -1.58
C HIS A 131 -10.76 18.61 -2.35
N ASP A 132 -9.72 17.94 -1.85
CA ASP A 132 -8.39 18.01 -2.45
C ASP A 132 -8.33 17.19 -3.75
N THR A 133 -9.07 16.06 -3.82
CA THR A 133 -9.30 15.34 -5.08
C THR A 133 -9.98 16.24 -6.11
N ALA A 134 -10.98 17.05 -5.72
CA ALA A 134 -11.65 17.97 -6.63
C ALA A 134 -10.72 19.11 -7.09
N ARG A 135 -9.91 19.68 -6.20
CA ARG A 135 -8.93 20.74 -6.54
C ARG A 135 -7.89 20.27 -7.55
N ILE A 136 -7.24 19.14 -7.28
CA ILE A 136 -6.24 18.56 -8.18
C ILE A 136 -6.89 18.17 -9.51
N SER A 137 -8.08 17.54 -9.49
CA SER A 137 -8.77 17.15 -10.71
C SER A 137 -9.21 18.35 -11.56
N ALA A 138 -9.68 19.44 -10.93
CA ALA A 138 -10.01 20.68 -11.63
C ALA A 138 -8.79 21.36 -12.24
N HIS A 139 -7.65 21.37 -11.52
CA HIS A 139 -6.39 21.96 -12.01
C HIS A 139 -5.84 21.23 -13.24
N PHE A 140 -5.87 19.88 -13.23
CA PHE A 140 -5.37 19.06 -14.34
C PHE A 140 -6.43 18.66 -15.39
N GLY A 141 -7.67 19.13 -15.25
CA GLY A 141 -8.77 18.86 -16.19
C GLY A 141 -9.31 17.42 -16.16
N PHE A 142 -9.10 16.68 -15.07
CA PHE A 142 -9.55 15.29 -14.93
C PHE A 142 -11.05 15.20 -14.58
N SER A 143 -11.78 14.34 -15.31
CA SER A 143 -13.19 14.04 -15.03
C SER A 143 -13.35 12.95 -13.98
N VAL A 144 -13.34 13.36 -12.71
CA VAL A 144 -13.64 12.53 -11.53
C VAL A 144 -15.12 12.61 -11.13
N GLY A 145 -15.57 11.70 -10.27
CA GLY A 145 -16.92 11.77 -9.71
C GLY A 145 -17.01 12.77 -8.56
N GLU A 146 -18.19 13.37 -8.36
CA GLU A 146 -18.46 14.17 -7.17
C GLU A 146 -18.27 13.32 -5.91
N SER A 147 -17.54 13.85 -4.92
CA SER A 147 -17.16 13.15 -3.68
C SER A 147 -16.27 11.91 -3.82
N ALA A 148 -15.55 11.75 -4.93
CA ALA A 148 -14.54 10.70 -5.06
C ALA A 148 -13.34 10.96 -4.13
N SER A 149 -12.89 9.94 -3.40
CA SER A 149 -11.59 9.91 -2.72
C SER A 149 -10.48 9.45 -3.67
N ALA A 150 -9.26 9.89 -3.45
CA ALA A 150 -8.12 9.51 -4.27
C ALA A 150 -6.85 9.24 -3.45
N ILE A 151 -5.84 8.67 -4.11
CA ILE A 151 -4.47 8.60 -3.61
C ILE A 151 -3.58 9.30 -4.62
N LEU A 152 -2.80 10.27 -4.18
CA LEU A 152 -1.70 10.82 -4.96
C LEU A 152 -0.41 10.14 -4.52
N ARG A 153 0.31 9.54 -5.46
CA ARG A 153 1.58 8.85 -5.20
C ARG A 153 2.64 9.21 -6.24
N PRO A 154 3.93 9.04 -5.95
CA PRO A 154 4.98 9.15 -6.95
C PRO A 154 4.76 8.09 -8.04
N ARG A 155 5.16 8.41 -9.27
CA ARG A 155 5.20 7.44 -10.36
C ARG A 155 6.26 6.39 -10.07
N HIS A 156 5.86 5.12 -10.13
CA HIS A 156 6.71 3.98 -9.95
C HIS A 156 7.05 3.36 -11.32
N TRP A 157 8.17 2.67 -11.45
CA TRP A 157 8.60 2.09 -12.74
C TRP A 157 7.64 1.02 -13.29
N LEU A 158 6.74 0.49 -12.45
CA LEU A 158 5.65 -0.40 -12.89
C LEU A 158 4.54 0.35 -13.65
N ASP A 159 4.43 1.67 -13.49
CA ASP A 159 3.51 2.52 -14.27
C ASP A 159 4.02 2.77 -15.71
N ASP A 160 5.28 2.40 -16.00
CA ASP A 160 5.89 2.48 -17.33
C ASP A 160 5.74 1.17 -18.14
N LEU A 161 5.10 0.15 -17.57
CA LEU A 161 4.80 -1.11 -18.27
C LEU A 161 3.66 -0.91 -19.29
N PRO A 162 3.62 -1.69 -20.39
CA PRO A 162 2.57 -1.61 -21.41
C PRO A 162 1.21 -2.19 -20.95
N TYR A 163 1.03 -2.40 -19.65
CA TYR A 163 -0.20 -2.87 -19.00
C TYR A 163 -0.23 -2.40 -17.55
N GLN A 164 -1.43 -2.29 -16.97
CA GLN A 164 -1.58 -1.94 -15.56
C GLN A 164 -1.34 -3.18 -14.68
N VAL A 165 -0.37 -3.09 -13.76
CA VAL A 165 -0.08 -4.16 -12.80
C VAL A 165 -1.25 -4.38 -11.83
N HIS A 166 -1.39 -5.62 -11.35
CA HIS A 166 -2.48 -6.02 -10.46
C HIS A 166 -2.42 -5.40 -9.05
N THR A 167 -1.32 -4.72 -8.69
CA THR A 167 -1.05 -4.17 -7.36
C THR A 167 -2.14 -3.22 -6.87
N ASN A 168 -2.65 -3.48 -5.66
CA ASN A 168 -3.77 -2.79 -4.99
C ASN A 168 -5.13 -2.89 -5.72
N ARG A 169 -5.20 -3.61 -6.85
CA ARG A 169 -6.39 -3.81 -7.68
C ARG A 169 -6.92 -5.24 -7.60
N GLU A 170 -6.25 -6.09 -6.81
CA GLU A 170 -6.45 -7.53 -6.82
C GLU A 170 -7.88 -7.91 -6.44
N LEU A 171 -8.48 -7.20 -5.47
CA LEU A 171 -9.85 -7.47 -5.04
C LEU A 171 -10.87 -7.20 -6.14
N ALA A 172 -10.82 -6.03 -6.77
CA ALA A 172 -11.70 -5.70 -7.90
C ALA A 172 -11.55 -6.71 -9.04
N LEU A 173 -10.31 -6.96 -9.47
CA LEU A 173 -10.02 -7.89 -10.56
C LEU A 173 -10.42 -9.34 -10.25
N MET A 174 -10.37 -9.76 -8.98
CA MET A 174 -10.88 -11.09 -8.55
C MET A 174 -12.41 -11.14 -8.47
N LEU A 175 -13.08 -10.03 -8.16
CA LEU A 175 -14.55 -9.94 -8.14
C LEU A 175 -15.14 -9.94 -9.55
N ASP A 176 -14.45 -9.31 -10.50
CA ASP A 176 -14.76 -9.28 -11.94
C ASP A 176 -14.33 -10.57 -12.67
N GLY A 177 -13.60 -11.46 -11.99
CA GLY A 177 -13.17 -12.76 -12.51
C GLY A 177 -11.92 -12.73 -13.40
N VAL A 178 -11.41 -11.55 -13.74
CA VAL A 178 -10.17 -11.34 -14.53
C VAL A 178 -8.96 -11.96 -13.84
N LYS A 179 -8.83 -11.74 -12.53
CA LYS A 179 -7.74 -12.28 -11.71
C LYS A 179 -8.21 -13.57 -11.01
N PRO A 180 -7.52 -14.72 -11.18
CA PRO A 180 -7.92 -15.96 -10.54
C PRO A 180 -7.41 -16.09 -9.09
N PHE A 181 -6.29 -15.41 -8.79
CA PHE A 181 -5.49 -15.59 -7.57
C PHE A 181 -4.73 -14.32 -7.20
N ALA A 182 -4.68 -14.02 -5.90
CA ALA A 182 -3.92 -12.93 -5.31
C ALA A 182 -3.07 -13.42 -4.14
N ALA A 183 -1.88 -12.84 -4.01
CA ALA A 183 -0.94 -13.15 -2.94
C ALA A 183 -0.41 -11.84 -2.35
N PHE A 184 -0.51 -11.71 -1.03
CA PHE A 184 0.02 -10.57 -0.27
C PHE A 184 1.13 -11.06 0.66
N ALA A 185 2.12 -10.23 0.93
CA ALA A 185 3.26 -10.54 1.80
C ALA A 185 3.46 -9.46 2.87
N ALA A 186 3.88 -9.88 4.06
CA ALA A 186 4.22 -9.01 5.19
C ALA A 186 5.32 -9.65 6.05
N GLU A 187 5.96 -8.86 6.92
CA GLU A 187 6.95 -9.34 7.88
C GLU A 187 6.27 -10.13 9.02
N TYR A 188 6.99 -11.11 9.58
CA TYR A 188 6.49 -11.99 10.64
C TYR A 188 7.56 -12.24 11.74
N PRO A 189 7.24 -11.95 13.02
CA PRO A 189 6.05 -11.24 13.49
C PRO A 189 6.01 -9.81 12.92
N SER A 190 4.83 -9.19 12.88
CA SER A 190 4.71 -7.80 12.44
C SER A 190 5.45 -6.88 13.40
N LEU A 191 6.18 -5.90 12.85
CA LEU A 191 6.86 -4.85 13.62
C LEU A 191 5.95 -3.66 13.94
N THR A 192 4.74 -3.63 13.37
CA THR A 192 3.73 -2.57 13.53
C THR A 192 2.33 -3.17 13.72
N ASP A 193 1.44 -2.45 14.41
CA ASP A 193 0.03 -2.83 14.55
C ASP A 193 -0.78 -2.62 13.24
N ASP A 194 -0.27 -1.80 12.33
CA ASP A 194 -0.84 -1.58 10.99
C ASP A 194 -0.67 -2.83 10.11
N SER A 195 -1.78 -3.53 9.82
CA SER A 195 -1.78 -4.63 8.84
C SER A 195 -1.69 -4.10 7.43
N VAL A 196 -0.51 -4.24 6.83
CA VAL A 196 -0.24 -3.94 5.41
C VAL A 196 -1.09 -4.81 4.46
N ILE A 197 -1.56 -5.97 4.91
CA ILE A 197 -2.42 -6.87 4.13
C ILE A 197 -3.90 -6.47 4.31
N PRO A 198 -4.67 -6.24 3.22
CA PRO A 198 -6.04 -5.71 3.27
C PRO A 198 -7.11 -6.77 3.61
N GLU A 199 -6.86 -7.64 4.59
CA GLU A 199 -7.66 -8.85 4.86
C GLU A 199 -9.16 -8.56 5.05
N ARG A 200 -9.49 -7.48 5.78
CA ARG A 200 -10.87 -7.04 6.06
C ARG A 200 -11.72 -6.85 4.80
N LEU A 201 -11.12 -6.45 3.68
CA LEU A 201 -11.83 -6.21 2.42
C LEU A 201 -12.18 -7.51 1.68
N PHE A 202 -11.34 -8.55 1.85
CA PHE A 202 -11.53 -9.89 1.31
C PHE A 202 -12.39 -10.78 2.21
N ASP A 203 -12.30 -10.65 3.54
CA ASP A 203 -12.89 -11.58 4.50
C ASP A 203 -14.42 -11.73 4.35
N ARG A 204 -15.14 -10.65 4.00
CA ARG A 204 -16.59 -10.71 3.67
C ARG A 204 -16.90 -11.61 2.47
N TYR A 205 -16.01 -11.69 1.49
CA TYR A 205 -16.17 -12.53 0.30
C TYR A 205 -15.72 -13.97 0.55
N VAL A 206 -14.75 -14.18 1.46
CA VAL A 206 -14.39 -15.51 1.97
C VAL A 206 -15.55 -16.11 2.78
N ALA A 207 -16.15 -15.32 3.67
CA ALA A 207 -17.34 -15.72 4.44
C ALA A 207 -18.56 -16.01 3.54
N ALA A 208 -18.70 -15.31 2.41
CA ALA A 208 -19.71 -15.57 1.39
C ALA A 208 -19.35 -16.74 0.44
N GLY A 209 -18.24 -17.44 0.65
CA GLY A 209 -17.79 -18.56 -0.19
C GLY A 209 -17.31 -18.17 -1.59
N ARG A 210 -17.18 -16.86 -1.89
CA ARG A 210 -16.70 -16.36 -3.19
C ARG A 210 -15.19 -16.52 -3.38
N PHE A 211 -14.42 -16.60 -2.30
CA PHE A 211 -12.97 -16.83 -2.33
C PHE A 211 -12.54 -17.86 -1.27
N VAL A 212 -11.46 -18.60 -1.56
CA VAL A 212 -10.74 -19.43 -0.60
C VAL A 212 -9.54 -18.65 -0.09
N LYS A 213 -9.39 -18.54 1.24
CA LYS A 213 -8.26 -17.89 1.92
C LYS A 213 -7.31 -18.95 2.49
N ARG A 214 -5.99 -18.72 2.41
CA ARG A 214 -4.98 -19.48 3.17
C ARG A 214 -3.84 -18.57 3.63
N GLU A 215 -3.30 -18.87 4.79
CA GLU A 215 -2.08 -18.24 5.31
C GLU A 215 -0.91 -19.23 5.28
N TYR A 216 0.27 -18.72 4.97
CA TYR A 216 1.54 -19.46 5.00
C TYR A 216 2.65 -18.54 5.51
N VAL A 217 3.47 -19.01 6.46
CA VAL A 217 4.64 -18.27 6.96
C VAL A 217 5.91 -18.95 6.47
N GLY A 218 6.75 -18.18 5.76
CA GLY A 218 8.03 -18.62 5.20
C GLY A 218 8.95 -19.27 6.23
N THR A 219 9.63 -20.34 5.85
CA THR A 219 10.57 -21.04 6.74
C THR A 219 11.85 -20.24 6.95
N LYS A 220 12.29 -19.56 5.88
CA LYS A 220 13.52 -18.77 5.81
C LYS A 220 13.40 -17.49 6.63
N VAL A 221 14.42 -17.21 7.43
CA VAL A 221 14.58 -15.93 8.13
C VAL A 221 15.45 -15.01 7.26
N LEU A 222 14.97 -13.79 7.01
CA LEU A 222 15.67 -12.74 6.28
C LEU A 222 15.66 -11.46 7.13
N LYS A 223 16.81 -10.79 7.26
CA LYS A 223 16.97 -9.52 8.03
C LYS A 223 16.45 -9.57 9.49
N GLY A 224 16.19 -10.76 10.05
CA GLY A 224 15.69 -10.98 11.41
C GLY A 224 14.25 -11.53 11.52
N TYR A 225 13.48 -11.49 10.44
CA TYR A 225 12.06 -11.85 10.39
C TYR A 225 11.77 -12.94 9.34
N ARG A 226 10.56 -13.50 9.37
CA ARG A 226 10.01 -14.39 8.32
C ARG A 226 9.04 -13.60 7.44
N THR A 227 8.65 -14.16 6.30
CA THR A 227 7.59 -13.58 5.45
C THR A 227 6.27 -14.30 5.68
N ARG A 228 5.28 -13.64 6.28
CA ARG A 228 3.87 -14.07 6.25
C ARG A 228 3.32 -13.81 4.85
N ARG A 229 2.62 -14.79 4.28
CA ARG A 229 1.86 -14.66 3.04
C ARG A 229 0.39 -14.98 3.29
N VAL A 230 -0.50 -14.13 2.81
CA VAL A 230 -1.95 -14.37 2.81
C VAL A 230 -2.40 -14.47 1.37
N LEU A 231 -3.03 -15.59 1.05
CA LEU A 231 -3.30 -16.06 -0.31
C LEU A 231 -4.81 -16.19 -0.51
N TYR A 232 -5.31 -15.68 -1.62
CA TYR A 232 -6.72 -15.72 -2.00
C TYR A 232 -6.88 -16.29 -3.41
N ALA A 233 -7.82 -17.21 -3.60
CA ALA A 233 -8.19 -17.74 -4.91
C ALA A 233 -9.72 -17.77 -5.07
N ARG A 234 -10.22 -17.81 -6.31
CA ARG A 234 -11.59 -18.30 -6.54
C ARG A 234 -11.68 -19.80 -6.17
N PRO A 235 -12.85 -20.35 -5.78
CA PRO A 235 -12.99 -21.76 -5.40
C PRO A 235 -12.58 -22.76 -6.50
N ASP A 236 -12.83 -22.43 -7.77
CA ASP A 236 -12.42 -23.18 -8.95
C ASP A 236 -10.90 -23.10 -9.22
N GLU A 237 -10.26 -22.02 -8.76
CA GLU A 237 -8.83 -21.73 -8.93
C GLU A 237 -8.01 -22.03 -7.66
N ALA A 238 -8.60 -22.67 -6.64
CA ALA A 238 -8.00 -22.88 -5.33
C ALA A 238 -6.68 -23.69 -5.38
N TRP A 239 -6.48 -24.49 -6.43
CA TRP A 239 -5.24 -25.22 -6.72
C TRP A 239 -4.01 -24.29 -6.83
N ARG A 240 -4.19 -23.02 -7.21
CA ARG A 240 -3.12 -22.03 -7.32
C ARG A 240 -2.47 -21.73 -5.98
N ILE A 241 -3.19 -21.83 -4.87
CA ILE A 241 -2.67 -21.62 -3.51
C ILE A 241 -1.54 -22.60 -3.21
N ASP A 242 -1.77 -23.90 -3.45
CA ASP A 242 -0.79 -24.96 -3.21
C ASP A 242 0.39 -24.89 -4.19
N ALA A 243 0.11 -24.61 -5.46
CA ALA A 243 1.16 -24.37 -6.46
C ALA A 243 2.07 -23.18 -6.10
N TYR A 244 1.50 -22.10 -5.56
CA TYR A 244 2.23 -20.90 -5.17
C TYR A 244 3.08 -21.09 -3.90
N ILE A 245 2.60 -21.87 -2.92
CA ILE A 245 3.40 -22.26 -1.76
C ILE A 245 4.58 -23.15 -2.20
N LEU A 246 4.34 -24.11 -3.09
CA LEU A 246 5.41 -24.96 -3.66
C LEU A 246 6.43 -24.14 -4.49
N LEU A 247 5.97 -23.15 -5.25
CA LEU A 247 6.82 -22.22 -6.00
C LEU A 247 7.78 -21.48 -5.07
N TRP A 248 7.27 -20.90 -3.98
CA TRP A 248 8.11 -20.20 -3.00
C TRP A 248 9.08 -21.11 -2.28
N HIS A 249 8.67 -22.32 -1.88
CA HIS A 249 9.61 -23.32 -1.33
C HIS A 249 10.69 -23.73 -2.33
N THR A 250 10.35 -23.86 -3.62
CA THR A 250 11.32 -24.14 -4.67
C THR A 250 12.34 -23.00 -4.76
N GLY A 251 11.87 -21.74 -4.83
CA GLY A 251 12.74 -20.56 -4.81
C GLY A 251 13.59 -20.38 -3.54
N GLU A 252 13.08 -20.80 -2.37
CA GLU A 252 13.85 -20.82 -1.11
C GLU A 252 15.06 -21.76 -1.19
N VAL A 253 14.94 -22.88 -1.92
CA VAL A 253 15.94 -23.97 -2.04
C VAL A 253 16.85 -23.82 -3.25
N THR A 254 16.32 -23.55 -4.45
CA THR A 254 17.08 -23.46 -5.71
C THR A 254 17.64 -22.07 -5.98
N GLY A 255 17.13 -21.05 -5.28
CA GLY A 255 17.29 -19.65 -5.64
C GLY A 255 16.31 -19.22 -6.74
N TRP A 256 15.91 -17.96 -6.69
CA TRP A 256 14.97 -17.36 -7.64
C TRP A 256 15.59 -17.15 -9.02
N ASN A 257 14.82 -17.40 -10.08
CA ASN A 257 15.25 -17.34 -11.48
C ASN A 257 14.06 -17.09 -12.41
N GLU A 258 14.32 -16.85 -13.70
CA GLU A 258 13.28 -16.48 -14.68
C GLU A 258 12.16 -17.52 -14.86
N ALA A 259 12.44 -18.82 -14.70
CA ALA A 259 11.38 -19.84 -14.80
C ALA A 259 10.42 -19.80 -13.60
N LEU A 260 10.93 -19.41 -12.42
CA LEU A 260 10.11 -19.19 -11.22
C LEU A 260 9.31 -17.89 -11.34
N GLU A 261 9.91 -16.83 -11.88
CA GLU A 261 9.22 -15.56 -12.22
C GLU A 261 8.06 -15.81 -13.20
N ARG A 262 8.29 -16.61 -14.26
CA ARG A 262 7.23 -16.98 -15.22
C ARG A 262 6.10 -17.79 -14.58
N MET A 263 6.44 -18.68 -13.65
CA MET A 263 5.45 -19.44 -12.89
C MET A 263 4.66 -18.55 -11.92
N GLU A 264 5.29 -17.55 -11.28
CA GLU A 264 4.60 -16.56 -10.46
C GLU A 264 3.62 -15.72 -11.32
N GLY A 265 4.07 -15.23 -12.48
CA GLY A 265 3.23 -14.52 -13.45
C GLY A 265 1.97 -15.31 -13.83
N PHE A 266 2.16 -16.54 -14.30
CA PHE A 266 1.07 -17.45 -14.67
C PHE A 266 0.11 -17.75 -13.50
N LEU A 267 0.64 -18.03 -12.29
CA LEU A 267 -0.19 -18.30 -11.11
C LEU A 267 -1.01 -17.08 -10.69
N LEU A 268 -0.42 -15.88 -10.72
CA LEU A 268 -1.10 -14.60 -10.45
C LEU A 268 -2.11 -14.19 -11.54
N GLY A 269 -2.15 -14.89 -12.67
CA GLY A 269 -3.07 -14.61 -13.79
C GLY A 269 -2.61 -13.50 -14.71
N TYR A 270 -1.29 -13.34 -14.91
CA TYR A 270 -0.74 -12.54 -16.00
C TYR A 270 -0.58 -13.39 -17.27
N GLU A 271 -0.77 -12.76 -18.43
CA GLU A 271 -0.42 -13.33 -19.73
C GLU A 271 1.11 -13.45 -19.91
N GLU A 272 1.55 -14.31 -20.83
CA GLU A 272 2.98 -14.53 -21.10
C GLU A 272 3.69 -13.24 -21.53
N TRP A 273 3.08 -12.44 -22.40
CA TRP A 273 3.64 -11.16 -22.87
C TRP A 273 3.74 -10.08 -21.78
N GLN A 274 2.83 -10.09 -20.79
CA GLN A 274 2.89 -9.21 -19.62
C GLN A 274 4.09 -9.58 -18.73
N THR A 275 4.28 -10.89 -18.59
CA THR A 275 5.38 -11.50 -17.84
C THR A 275 6.73 -11.20 -18.53
N ASP A 276 6.81 -11.31 -19.86
CA ASP A 276 7.98 -10.90 -20.65
C ASP A 276 8.31 -9.42 -20.46
N ALA A 277 7.32 -8.53 -20.58
CA ALA A 277 7.53 -7.09 -20.44
C ALA A 277 8.05 -6.71 -19.03
N TYR A 278 7.54 -7.37 -17.98
CA TYR A 278 8.05 -7.22 -16.62
C TYR A 278 9.50 -7.73 -16.48
N ILE A 279 9.80 -8.93 -16.98
CA ILE A 279 11.15 -9.52 -16.95
C ILE A 279 12.16 -8.62 -17.69
N LEU A 280 11.77 -8.04 -18.83
CA LEU A 280 12.60 -7.10 -19.59
C LEU A 280 12.82 -5.79 -18.83
N ALA A 281 11.79 -5.23 -18.20
CA ALA A 281 11.92 -4.02 -17.39
C ALA A 281 12.81 -4.22 -16.15
N VAL A 282 12.67 -5.36 -15.44
CA VAL A 282 13.56 -5.73 -14.33
C VAL A 282 14.99 -5.88 -14.82
N LYS A 283 15.23 -6.59 -15.94
CA LYS A 283 16.58 -6.75 -16.52
C LYS A 283 17.20 -5.40 -16.90
N ALA A 284 16.44 -4.50 -17.53
CA ALA A 284 16.90 -3.17 -17.89
C ALA A 284 17.31 -2.32 -16.66
N ARG A 285 16.56 -2.42 -15.55
CA ARG A 285 16.87 -1.73 -14.30
C ARG A 285 18.07 -2.34 -13.56
N MET A 286 18.21 -3.67 -13.58
CA MET A 286 19.33 -4.39 -12.95
C MET A 286 20.64 -4.32 -13.75
N GLY A 287 20.58 -4.11 -15.07
CA GLY A 287 21.74 -3.93 -15.96
C GLY A 287 22.17 -2.48 -16.16
N GLY A 288 21.55 -1.53 -15.45
CA GLY A 288 21.85 -0.10 -15.49
C GLY A 288 22.62 0.41 -14.26
N GLN A 289 23.34 -0.47 -13.56
CA GLN A 289 24.21 -0.18 -12.40
C GLN A 289 25.64 -0.68 -12.68
#